data_AF-W8YYM2-F1
#
_entry.id   AF-W8YYM2-F1
#
_cell.length_a   1.000
_cell.length_b   1.000
_cell.length_c   1.000
_cell.angle_alpha   90.00
_cell.angle_beta   90.00
_cell.angle_gamma   90.00
#
_symmetry.space_group_name_H-M   'P 1'
#
loop_
_entity.id
_entity.type
_entity.pdbx_description
1 polymer ?
#
loop_
_entity_poly.entity_id
_entity_poly.type
_entity_poly.pdbx_seq_one_letter_code
_entity_poly.pdbx_strand_id
1 'polypeptide(L)'
;MEAGSAVAAEIEMKGIGMDYGGGGQSPAVRDVCMTVRKGEFAALLGPSGCGKTTLLRMIADLLEPTSGEVRVSGSAPRAARLAGKLGMVFQTPALFEWRSVRANVELPLELAGVPRTDRRERSESLLRLVGLEGFGLRYPCSSAGGCSSALPLPALWR
;
A
#
# COMPACT_ATOMS: atom_id res chain seq x y z
N MET A 1 -34.33 -19.74 3.20
CA MET A 1 -33.85 -18.56 3.95
C MET A 1 -32.53 -18.98 4.59
N GLU A 2 -31.49 -19.08 3.77
CA GLU A 2 -30.18 -19.59 4.20
C GLU A 2 -29.35 -18.41 4.73
N ALA A 3 -29.04 -18.47 6.02
CA ALA A 3 -28.02 -17.64 6.63
C ALA A 3 -26.66 -18.09 6.08
N GLY A 4 -26.24 -17.47 4.98
CA GLY A 4 -24.88 -17.62 4.45
C GLY A 4 -23.89 -17.14 5.50
N SER A 5 -23.07 -18.05 6.00
CA SER A 5 -21.94 -17.78 6.90
C SER A 5 -21.16 -16.57 6.39
N ALA A 6 -21.22 -15.46 7.12
CA ALA A 6 -20.53 -14.22 6.76
C ALA A 6 -19.02 -14.45 6.88
N VAL A 7 -18.39 -14.81 5.76
CA VAL A 7 -16.94 -14.79 5.63
C VAL A 7 -16.50 -13.37 5.94
N ALA A 8 -15.71 -13.20 7.00
CA ALA A 8 -15.33 -11.88 7.50
C ALA A 8 -14.68 -11.05 6.38
N ALA A 9 -15.33 -9.96 6.00
CA ALA A 9 -14.80 -9.00 5.05
C ALA A 9 -13.56 -8.31 5.66
N GLU A 10 -12.45 -8.35 4.94
CA GLU A 10 -11.24 -7.62 5.32
C GLU A 10 -11.33 -6.17 4.85
N ILE A 11 -11.90 -5.92 3.67
CA ILE A 11 -12.18 -4.58 3.17
C ILE A 11 -13.63 -4.55 2.72
N GLU A 12 -14.37 -3.53 3.15
CA GLU A 12 -15.76 -3.32 2.76
C GLU A 12 -15.95 -1.85 2.34
N MET A 13 -16.54 -1.65 1.17
CA MET A 13 -16.95 -0.35 0.65
C MET A 13 -18.44 -0.40 0.35
N LYS A 14 -19.19 0.57 0.87
CA LYS A 14 -20.64 0.67 0.66
C LYS A 14 -20.98 2.07 0.15
N GLY A 15 -21.49 2.13 -1.09
CA GLY A 15 -22.01 3.35 -1.70
C GLY A 15 -20.97 4.47 -1.80
N ILE A 16 -19.71 4.14 -2.12
CA ILE A 16 -18.63 5.12 -2.13
C ILE A 16 -18.83 6.12 -3.26
N GLY A 17 -18.84 7.40 -2.91
CA GLY A 17 -18.84 8.51 -3.84
C GLY A 17 -17.73 9.51 -3.52
N MET A 18 -17.13 10.05 -4.58
CA MET A 18 -16.08 11.07 -4.49
C MET A 18 -16.31 12.20 -5.48
N ASP A 19 -16.36 13.40 -4.94
CA ASP A 19 -16.38 14.65 -5.69
C ASP A 19 -15.20 15.53 -5.23
N TYR A 20 -14.42 16.03 -6.18
CA TYR A 20 -13.30 16.94 -5.92
C TYR A 20 -13.70 18.42 -5.97
N GLY A 21 -14.97 18.75 -6.18
CA GLY A 21 -15.50 20.11 -6.05
C GLY A 21 -15.10 21.08 -7.17
N GLY A 22 -14.55 20.59 -8.29
CA GLY A 22 -14.22 21.41 -9.45
C GLY A 22 -15.45 21.68 -10.31
N GLY A 23 -16.01 22.89 -10.20
CA GLY A 23 -17.26 23.35 -10.81
C GLY A 23 -17.62 22.72 -12.17
N GLY A 24 -18.52 21.72 -12.13
CA GLY A 24 -19.16 21.11 -13.30
C GLY A 24 -18.57 19.78 -13.78
N GLN A 25 -17.52 19.23 -13.15
CA GLN A 25 -17.00 17.91 -13.51
C GLN A 25 -17.78 16.78 -12.82
N SER A 26 -18.10 15.73 -13.60
CA SER A 26 -18.76 14.51 -13.14
C SER A 26 -18.00 13.87 -11.96
N PRO A 27 -18.69 13.26 -10.97
CA PRO A 27 -18.04 12.66 -9.80
C PRO A 27 -16.95 11.66 -10.22
N ALA A 28 -15.80 11.74 -9.57
CA ALA A 28 -14.65 10.88 -9.87
C ALA A 28 -14.94 9.40 -9.57
N VAL A 29 -15.82 9.15 -8.60
CA VAL A 29 -16.34 7.84 -8.23
C VAL A 29 -17.80 8.01 -7.80
N ARG A 30 -18.71 7.14 -8.27
CA ARG A 30 -20.13 7.17 -7.88
C ARG A 30 -20.63 5.75 -7.59
N ASP A 31 -21.20 5.59 -6.39
CA ASP A 31 -21.90 4.39 -5.93
C ASP A 31 -21.09 3.09 -6.07
N VAL A 32 -19.83 3.12 -5.61
CA VAL A 32 -18.98 1.92 -5.63
C VAL A 32 -19.22 1.09 -4.38
N CYS A 33 -19.66 -0.15 -4.59
CA CYS A 33 -19.74 -1.18 -3.57
C CYS A 33 -18.74 -2.29 -3.88
N MET A 34 -17.88 -2.63 -2.93
CA MET A 34 -16.99 -3.79 -3.06
C MET A 34 -16.72 -4.43 -1.71
N THR A 35 -16.43 -5.72 -1.73
CA THR A 35 -16.04 -6.48 -0.54
C THR A 35 -14.88 -7.37 -0.90
N VAL A 36 -13.80 -7.30 -0.12
CA VAL A 36 -12.63 -8.17 -0.24
C VAL A 36 -12.53 -8.98 1.03
N ARG A 37 -12.45 -10.30 0.89
CA ARG A 37 -12.33 -11.23 2.02
C ARG A 37 -10.88 -11.31 2.49
N LYS A 38 -10.69 -11.77 3.72
CA LYS A 38 -9.35 -12.00 4.26
C LYS A 38 -8.61 -13.04 3.43
N GLY A 39 -7.40 -12.70 3.00
CA GLY A 39 -6.55 -13.54 2.14
C GLY A 39 -6.93 -13.54 0.66
N GLU A 40 -7.93 -12.76 0.27
CA GLU A 40 -8.32 -12.61 -1.14
C GLU A 40 -7.38 -11.64 -1.86
N PHE A 41 -7.00 -12.00 -3.08
CA PHE A 41 -6.27 -11.12 -3.98
C PHE A 41 -7.25 -10.46 -4.95
N ALA A 42 -7.43 -9.14 -4.82
CA ALA A 42 -8.31 -8.36 -5.68
C ALA A 42 -7.49 -7.39 -6.56
N ALA A 43 -7.86 -7.27 -7.82
CA ALA A 43 -7.25 -6.35 -8.78
C ALA A 43 -8.29 -5.35 -9.31
N LEU A 44 -8.00 -4.06 -9.23
CA LEU A 44 -8.84 -3.00 -9.82
C LEU A 44 -8.35 -2.68 -11.23
N LEU A 45 -9.21 -2.91 -12.23
CA LEU A 45 -8.92 -2.70 -13.65
C LEU A 45 -9.82 -1.62 -14.26
N GLY A 46 -9.40 -1.01 -15.37
CA GLY A 46 -10.20 -0.06 -16.16
C GLY A 46 -9.37 1.06 -16.80
N PRO A 47 -9.98 2.00 -17.52
CA PRO A 47 -9.29 3.10 -18.18
C PRO A 47 -8.59 4.05 -17.19
N SER A 48 -7.64 4.85 -17.68
CA SER A 48 -7.08 5.96 -16.90
C SER A 48 -8.20 6.95 -16.54
N GLY A 49 -8.19 7.46 -15.31
CA GLY A 49 -9.18 8.44 -14.85
C GLY A 49 -10.48 7.89 -14.26
N CYS A 50 -10.74 6.57 -14.27
CA CYS A 50 -11.96 6.02 -13.63
C CYS A 50 -11.91 5.91 -12.09
N GLY A 51 -10.99 6.62 -11.42
CA GLY A 51 -10.97 6.69 -9.96
C GLY A 51 -10.32 5.51 -9.22
N LYS A 52 -9.59 4.60 -9.90
CA LYS A 52 -8.86 3.50 -9.21
C LYS A 52 -7.92 3.97 -8.11
N THR A 53 -7.05 4.93 -8.44
CA THR A 53 -6.11 5.50 -7.47
C THR A 53 -6.85 6.21 -6.35
N THR A 54 -8.00 6.82 -6.65
CA THR A 54 -8.90 7.46 -5.68
C THR A 54 -9.47 6.43 -4.70
N LEU A 55 -9.96 5.30 -5.18
CA LEU A 55 -10.45 4.19 -4.34
C LEU A 55 -9.33 3.61 -3.45
N LEU A 56 -8.15 3.35 -4.02
CA LEU A 56 -7.01 2.84 -3.25
C LEU A 56 -6.57 3.82 -2.15
N ARG A 57 -6.61 5.14 -2.43
CA ARG A 57 -6.33 6.18 -1.43
C ARG A 57 -7.36 6.21 -0.30
N MET A 58 -8.63 5.94 -0.58
CA MET A 58 -9.66 5.86 0.47
C MET A 58 -9.45 4.66 1.39
N ILE A 59 -9.12 3.49 0.84
CA ILE A 59 -8.77 2.30 1.64
C ILE A 59 -7.59 2.60 2.56
N ALA A 60 -6.58 3.30 2.02
CA ALA A 60 -5.36 3.65 2.74
C ALA A 60 -5.53 4.80 3.75
N ASP A 61 -6.75 5.31 3.98
CA ASP A 61 -7.01 6.47 4.86
C ASP A 61 -6.24 7.74 4.41
N LEU A 62 -5.98 7.87 3.10
CA LEU A 62 -5.31 9.03 2.49
C LEU A 62 -6.29 10.01 1.86
N LEU A 63 -7.55 9.61 1.70
CA LEU A 63 -8.61 10.42 1.13
C LEU A 63 -9.95 10.05 1.76
N GLU A 64 -10.66 11.02 2.33
CA GLU A 64 -12.00 10.79 2.84
C GLU A 64 -13.01 10.80 1.69
N PRO A 65 -13.92 9.81 1.61
CA PRO A 65 -14.98 9.82 0.61
C PRO A 65 -16.00 10.92 0.92
N THR A 66 -16.56 11.53 -0.12
CA THR A 66 -17.65 12.52 0.01
C THR A 66 -18.96 11.86 0.47
N SER A 67 -19.15 10.58 0.16
CA SER A 67 -20.31 9.78 0.55
C SER A 67 -19.97 8.29 0.65
N GLY A 68 -20.77 7.54 1.40
CA GLY A 68 -20.58 6.12 1.65
C GLY A 68 -19.66 5.83 2.83
N GLU A 69 -19.37 4.54 3.05
CA GLU A 69 -18.56 4.06 4.17
C GLU A 69 -17.52 3.04 3.70
N VAL A 70 -16.29 3.21 4.19
CA VAL A 70 -15.19 2.23 4.03
C VAL A 70 -14.92 1.59 5.39
N ARG A 71 -14.74 0.27 5.43
CA ARG A 71 -14.27 -0.47 6.61
C ARG A 71 -13.10 -1.36 6.25
N VAL A 72 -12.13 -1.43 7.15
CA VAL A 72 -10.96 -2.31 7.07
C VAL A 72 -10.87 -3.13 8.35
N SER A 73 -10.85 -4.46 8.21
CA SER A 73 -10.95 -5.45 9.29
C SER A 73 -12.11 -5.17 10.27
N GLY A 74 -13.25 -4.67 9.77
CA GLY A 74 -14.41 -4.28 10.58
C GLY A 74 -14.29 -2.94 11.33
N SER A 75 -13.23 -2.16 11.09
CA SER A 75 -12.99 -0.85 11.71
C SER A 75 -12.88 0.27 10.67
N ALA A 76 -12.92 1.53 11.10
CA ALA A 76 -12.66 2.66 10.19
C ALA A 76 -11.22 2.59 9.62
N PRO A 77 -10.97 3.04 8.36
CA PRO A 77 -9.65 3.00 7.73
C PRO A 77 -8.56 3.63 8.59
N ARG A 78 -8.87 4.76 9.25
CA ARG A 78 -7.99 5.43 10.21
C ARG A 78 -7.53 4.52 11.36
N ALA A 79 -8.44 3.74 11.94
CA ALA A 79 -8.10 2.82 13.02
C ALA A 79 -7.19 1.69 12.51
N ALA A 80 -7.46 1.15 11.33
CA ALA A 80 -6.63 0.13 10.70
C ALA A 80 -5.22 0.67 10.35
N ARG A 81 -5.12 1.91 9.87
CA ARG A 81 -3.85 2.59 9.59
C ARG A 81 -3.03 2.79 10.86
N LEU A 82 -3.63 3.32 11.92
CA LEU A 82 -2.95 3.52 13.21
C LEU A 82 -2.51 2.19 13.86
N ALA A 83 -3.24 1.11 13.61
CA ALA A 83 -2.87 -0.24 14.05
C ALA A 83 -1.80 -0.90 13.16
N GLY A 84 -1.30 -0.23 12.11
CA GLY A 84 -0.28 -0.78 11.21
C GLY A 84 -0.77 -1.93 10.33
N LYS A 85 -2.08 -2.06 10.11
CA LYS A 85 -2.69 -3.14 9.30
C LYS A 85 -2.73 -2.85 7.80
N LEU A 86 -2.40 -1.61 7.41
CA LEU A 86 -2.42 -1.16 6.02
C LEU A 86 -0.99 -0.87 5.55
N GLY A 87 -0.62 -1.44 4.42
CA GLY A 87 0.61 -1.13 3.68
C GLY A 87 0.27 -0.66 2.27
N MET A 88 0.99 0.33 1.77
CA MET A 88 0.81 0.84 0.40
C MET A 88 2.16 0.85 -0.32
N VAL A 89 2.14 0.39 -1.56
CA VAL A 89 3.29 0.45 -2.47
C VAL A 89 2.91 1.32 -3.66
N PHE A 90 3.78 2.26 -4.01
CA PHE A 90 3.59 3.16 -5.14
C PHE A 90 4.29 2.61 -6.39
N GLN A 91 3.80 2.97 -7.58
CA GLN A 91 4.41 2.56 -8.85
C GLN A 91 5.85 3.06 -8.99
N THR A 92 6.11 4.30 -8.57
CA THR A 92 7.47 4.82 -8.44
C THR A 92 7.96 4.55 -7.02
N PRO A 93 9.07 3.82 -6.84
CA PRO A 93 9.58 3.49 -5.52
C PRO A 93 9.99 4.79 -4.79
N ALA A 94 9.26 5.12 -3.72
CA ALA A 94 9.56 6.25 -2.85
C ALA A 94 10.62 5.84 -1.81
N LEU A 95 11.82 5.45 -2.29
CA LEU A 95 12.94 5.15 -1.41
C LEU A 95 13.69 6.43 -1.04
N PHE A 96 14.11 6.52 0.22
CA PHE A 96 14.95 7.60 0.72
C PHE A 96 16.39 7.36 0.28
N GLU A 97 16.89 8.22 -0.59
CA GLU A 97 18.22 8.12 -1.24
C GLU A 97 19.38 8.21 -0.23
N TRP A 98 19.18 8.95 0.86
CA TRP A 98 20.15 9.08 1.95
C TRP A 98 20.13 7.92 2.94
N ARG A 99 19.28 6.92 2.73
CA ARG A 99 19.20 5.70 3.56
C ARG A 99 19.63 4.49 2.73
N SER A 100 20.28 3.53 3.37
CA SER A 100 20.55 2.23 2.72
C SER A 100 19.24 1.48 2.45
N VAL A 101 19.27 0.47 1.58
CA VAL A 101 18.12 -0.40 1.28
C VAL A 101 17.56 -0.99 2.58
N ARG A 102 18.42 -1.48 3.49
CA ARG A 102 17.98 -1.95 4.80
C ARG A 102 17.35 -0.84 5.63
N ALA A 103 17.98 0.34 5.70
CA ALA A 103 17.43 1.45 6.48
C ALA A 103 16.11 1.99 5.92
N ASN A 104 15.83 1.77 4.63
CA ASN A 104 14.51 2.01 4.02
C ASN A 104 13.48 0.96 4.45
N VAL A 105 13.86 -0.33 4.42
CA VAL A 105 12.98 -1.43 4.89
C VAL A 105 12.71 -1.35 6.39
N GLU A 106 13.68 -0.92 7.19
CA GLU A 106 13.56 -0.75 8.64
C GLU A 106 12.73 0.48 9.04
N LEU A 107 12.55 1.46 8.15
CA LEU A 107 11.94 2.75 8.48
C LEU A 107 10.51 2.62 9.05
N PRO A 108 9.58 1.83 8.48
CA PRO A 108 8.25 1.67 9.07
C PRO A 108 8.31 1.07 10.48
N LEU A 109 9.25 0.14 10.72
CA LEU A 109 9.44 -0.47 12.04
C LEU A 109 10.10 0.50 13.03
N GLU A 110 10.99 1.38 12.54
CA GLU A 110 11.59 2.47 13.32
C GLU A 110 10.52 3.44 13.81
N LEU A 111 9.61 3.85 12.91
CA LEU A 111 8.49 4.74 13.23
C LEU A 111 7.48 4.08 14.18
N ALA A 112 7.34 2.75 14.13
CA ALA A 112 6.53 1.98 15.06
C ALA A 112 7.22 1.71 16.43
N GLY A 113 8.45 2.23 16.64
CA GLY A 113 9.17 2.10 17.92
C GLY A 113 9.79 0.72 18.17
N VAL A 114 9.92 -0.13 17.14
CA VAL A 114 10.49 -1.48 17.30
C VAL A 114 11.98 -1.39 17.69
N PRO A 115 12.50 -2.24 18.61
CA PRO A 115 13.91 -2.27 18.95
C PRO A 115 14.83 -2.52 17.75
N ARG A 116 16.07 -2.01 17.79
CA ARG A 116 17.01 -2.12 16.65
C ARG A 116 17.37 -3.57 16.31
N THR A 117 17.48 -4.44 17.32
CA THR A 117 17.75 -5.88 17.15
C THR A 117 16.67 -6.55 16.30
N ASP A 118 15.41 -6.33 16.68
CA ASP A 118 14.25 -6.98 16.06
C ASP A 118 13.99 -6.42 14.66
N ARG A 119 14.24 -5.11 14.47
CA ARG A 119 14.21 -4.48 13.15
C ARG A 119 15.21 -5.11 12.18
N ARG A 120 16.44 -5.32 12.65
CA ARG A 120 17.51 -5.90 11.84
C ARG A 120 17.15 -7.31 11.41
N GLU A 121 16.71 -8.15 12.35
CA GLU A 121 16.30 -9.53 12.03
C GLU A 121 15.15 -9.58 11.01
N ARG A 122 14.11 -8.77 11.21
CA ARG A 122 12.97 -8.68 10.29
C ARG A 122 13.40 -8.18 8.91
N SER A 123 14.23 -7.14 8.85
CA SER A 123 14.69 -6.58 7.57
C SER A 123 15.55 -7.56 6.79
N GLU A 124 16.45 -8.30 7.44
CA GLU A 124 17.27 -9.34 6.80
C GLU A 124 16.40 -10.48 6.26
N SER A 125 15.38 -10.90 7.02
CA SER A 125 14.42 -11.90 6.55
C SER A 125 13.64 -11.42 5.32
N LEU A 126 13.21 -10.16 5.29
CA LEU A 126 12.51 -9.57 4.15
C LEU A 126 13.43 -9.45 2.93
N LEU A 127 14.68 -9.03 3.12
CA LEU A 127 15.68 -8.93 2.04
C LEU A 127 15.97 -10.31 1.42
N ARG A 128 16.08 -11.36 2.24
CA ARG A 128 16.19 -12.74 1.73
C ARG A 128 14.97 -13.15 0.92
N LEU A 129 13.77 -12.85 1.40
CA LEU A 129 12.52 -13.21 0.72
C LEU A 129 12.41 -12.59 -0.69
N VAL A 130 12.91 -11.38 -0.86
CA VAL A 130 12.90 -10.67 -2.16
C VAL A 130 14.19 -10.87 -2.98
N GLY A 131 15.09 -11.76 -2.56
CA GLY A 131 16.34 -12.05 -3.28
C GLY A 131 17.40 -10.94 -3.23
N LEU A 132 17.33 -10.03 -2.25
CA LEU A 132 18.26 -8.91 -2.03
C LEU A 132 19.22 -9.15 -0.85
N GLU A 133 19.47 -10.40 -0.50
CA GLU A 133 20.45 -10.76 0.52
C GLU A 133 21.84 -10.17 0.18
N GLY A 134 22.52 -9.59 1.17
CA GLY A 134 23.82 -8.91 0.98
C GLY A 134 23.74 -7.49 0.41
N PHE A 135 22.61 -7.05 -0.16
CA PHE A 135 22.45 -5.69 -0.71
C PHE A 135 21.98 -4.65 0.33
N GLY A 136 21.76 -5.04 1.59
CA GLY A 136 21.18 -4.17 2.61
C GLY A 136 21.98 -2.91 2.96
N LEU A 137 23.31 -2.88 2.72
CA LEU A 137 24.15 -1.70 2.95
C LEU A 137 24.18 -0.72 1.77
N ARG A 138 23.63 -1.10 0.62
CA ARG A 138 23.65 -0.28 -0.58
C ARG A 138 22.65 0.86 -0.48
N TYR A 139 22.94 2.00 -1.09
CA TYR A 139 22.02 3.13 -1.17
C TYR A 139 21.23 3.09 -2.50
N PRO A 140 19.93 3.48 -2.51
CA PRO A 140 19.18 3.69 -3.74
C PRO A 140 19.86 4.77 -4.59
N CYS A 141 20.17 4.48 -5.85
CA CYS A 141 20.72 5.46 -6.77
C CYS A 141 19.57 6.25 -7.42
N SER A 142 19.64 7.58 -7.45
CA SER A 142 18.69 8.42 -8.20
C SER A 142 19.23 8.81 -9.56
N SER A 143 18.33 8.90 -10.53
CA SER A 143 18.59 9.29 -11.92
C SER A 143 18.86 10.80 -12.09
N ALA A 144 19.18 11.54 -11.02
CA ALA A 144 19.45 12.98 -11.09
C ALA A 144 20.94 13.35 -11.15
N GLY A 145 21.86 12.39 -11.02
CA GLY A 145 23.28 12.69 -11.20
C GLY A 145 24.20 11.49 -10.99
N GLY A 146 24.72 10.94 -12.09
CA GLY A 146 25.94 10.13 -12.10
C GLY A 146 25.85 8.73 -11.49
N CYS A 147 25.66 7.73 -12.35
CA CYS A 147 25.76 6.32 -11.97
C CYS A 147 27.21 5.84 -12.16
N SER A 148 27.76 5.14 -11.18
CA SER A 148 28.77 4.12 -11.45
C SER A 148 28.49 2.87 -10.61
N SER A 149 28.24 1.79 -11.34
CA SER A 149 28.22 0.38 -10.91
C SER A 149 26.92 -0.19 -10.34
N ALA A 150 25.94 -0.42 -11.23
CA ALA A 150 25.08 -1.61 -11.39
C ALA A 150 24.46 -2.30 -10.15
N LEU A 151 23.14 -2.17 -9.98
CA LEU A 151 22.31 -3.29 -9.48
C LEU A 151 21.93 -4.12 -10.72
N PRO A 152 22.40 -5.37 -10.87
CA PRO A 152 21.94 -6.23 -11.95
C PRO A 152 20.51 -6.71 -11.63
N LEU A 153 19.52 -6.13 -12.31
CA LEU A 153 18.26 -6.83 -12.57
C LEU A 153 18.52 -7.74 -13.78
N PRO A 154 18.82 -9.03 -13.57
CA PRO A 154 17.81 -10.04 -13.87
C PRO A 154 17.97 -11.35 -13.06
N ALA A 155 17.07 -11.65 -12.11
CA ALA A 155 17.02 -12.98 -11.49
C ALA A 155 15.64 -13.43 -10.94
N LEU A 156 14.54 -12.70 -11.20
CA LEU A 156 13.26 -12.93 -10.51
C LEU A 156 12.07 -13.33 -11.42
N TRP A 157 12.36 -13.92 -12.60
CA TRP A 157 11.35 -14.58 -13.43
C TRP A 157 11.80 -15.96 -13.96
N ARG A 158 12.19 -16.84 -13.05
CA ARG A 158 12.09 -18.29 -13.27
C ARG A 158 11.30 -18.90 -12.13
#